data_AF-A0A1W2GR63-F1
#
_entry.id   AF-A0A1W2GR63-F1
#
_cell.length_a   1.000
_cell.length_b   1.000
_cell.length_c   1.000
_cell.angle_alpha   90.00
_cell.angle_beta   90.00
_cell.angle_gamma   90.00
#
_symmetry.space_group_name_H-M   'P 1'
#
loop_
_entity.id
_entity.type
_entity.pdbx_description
1 polymer ?
#
loop_
_entity_poly.entity_id
_entity_poly.type
_entity_poly.pdbx_seq_one_letter_code
_entity_poly.pdbx_strand_id
1 'polypeptide(L)'
;MKVSLYLIAILYLAQGCVGTDTIDDLVPEKIEITNPLISLKVGESYNLMYRYLNNVAEPETKEVRWETNNASVLTINEHGELTALDYGQAEISVILEENNQVMEGITVVASDQTVLLVSGGKFGTIASTSSYELKGDFEMSNIDGGVEISIADNYVASEALPGLYVYLSNNPTTVSGALEIGEVKVFLGTHSYNVTADDLTVDTYAYLLYFCKPFNVKVGHGEILD
;
A
#
# COMPACT_ATOMS: atom_id res chain seq x y z
N MET A 1 33.20 14.08 -71.45
CA MET A 1 32.19 15.16 -71.52
C MET A 1 31.96 15.64 -70.10
N LYS A 2 32.57 16.77 -69.73
CA LYS A 2 31.91 18.08 -69.49
C LYS A 2 30.89 18.01 -68.34
N VAL A 3 31.35 18.33 -67.12
CA VAL A 3 31.36 19.67 -66.50
C VAL A 3 29.96 20.08 -66.03
N SER A 4 29.83 20.05 -64.70
CA SER A 4 29.23 21.05 -63.80
C SER A 4 27.99 21.82 -64.26
N LEU A 5 26.92 21.74 -63.45
CA LEU A 5 25.98 22.83 -63.29
C LEU A 5 25.55 22.95 -61.82
N TYR A 6 25.94 24.06 -61.20
CA TYR A 6 25.46 24.58 -59.94
C TYR A 6 23.94 24.80 -59.97
N LEU A 7 23.23 24.56 -58.86
CA LEU A 7 22.24 25.52 -58.37
C LEU A 7 21.94 25.30 -56.87
N ILE A 8 22.22 26.37 -56.13
CA ILE A 8 21.83 26.75 -54.77
C ILE A 8 20.51 26.12 -54.28
N ALA A 9 20.58 25.35 -53.19
CA ALA A 9 19.48 25.14 -52.24
C ALA A 9 20.04 25.49 -50.84
N ILE A 10 20.02 26.78 -50.51
CA ILE A 10 19.15 27.35 -49.47
C ILE A 10 19.34 26.65 -48.11
N LEU A 11 20.24 27.26 -47.35
CA LEU A 11 20.35 27.28 -45.90
C LEU A 11 19.02 27.70 -45.25
N TYR A 12 18.17 26.78 -44.79
CA TYR A 12 17.07 26.93 -43.80
C TYR A 12 16.56 25.48 -43.54
N LEU A 13 16.77 24.81 -42.40
CA LEU A 13 16.32 25.13 -41.05
C LEU A 13 17.24 24.41 -40.04
N ALA A 14 18.17 25.14 -39.42
CA ALA A 14 18.63 24.81 -38.08
C ALA A 14 17.80 25.66 -37.11
N GLN A 15 16.57 25.24 -36.80
CA GLN A 15 15.81 25.78 -35.65
C GLN A 15 14.83 24.75 -35.10
N GLY A 16 15.04 24.42 -33.81
CA GLY A 16 14.00 24.09 -32.83
C GLY A 16 13.31 22.75 -33.01
N CYS A 17 13.36 21.78 -32.10
CA CYS A 17 13.88 21.70 -30.76
C CYS A 17 14.24 20.23 -30.58
N VAL A 18 15.47 19.89 -30.20
CA VAL A 18 15.60 18.74 -29.29
C VAL A 18 15.25 19.33 -27.93
N GLY A 19 13.95 19.57 -27.71
CA GLY A 19 13.43 19.78 -26.38
C GLY A 19 13.58 18.43 -25.73
N THR A 20 14.72 18.19 -25.08
CA THR A 20 14.83 17.11 -24.12
C THR A 20 13.82 17.46 -23.04
N ASP A 21 12.63 16.90 -23.18
CA ASP A 21 11.57 16.90 -22.20
C ASP A 21 12.06 16.03 -21.04
N THR A 22 13.02 16.57 -20.28
CA THR A 22 13.40 16.01 -18.99
C THR A 22 12.44 16.63 -18.01
N ILE A 23 11.29 15.99 -17.82
CA ILE A 23 10.54 16.15 -16.58
C ILE A 23 11.50 15.68 -15.49
N ASP A 24 11.92 16.62 -14.66
CA ASP A 24 12.74 16.39 -13.47
C ASP A 24 11.85 15.70 -12.43
N ASP A 25 11.60 14.40 -12.63
CA ASP A 25 10.73 13.56 -11.79
C ASP A 25 11.52 12.96 -10.61
N LEU A 26 12.43 13.76 -10.06
CA LEU A 26 13.28 13.33 -8.96
C LEU A 26 12.48 13.34 -7.65
N VAL A 27 12.43 12.18 -7.01
CA VAL A 27 11.91 12.01 -5.64
C VAL A 27 13.06 11.77 -4.67
N PRO A 28 12.88 12.02 -3.36
CA PRO A 28 13.86 11.60 -2.37
C PRO A 28 14.05 10.08 -2.38
N GLU A 29 15.30 9.64 -2.27
CA GLU A 29 15.61 8.24 -1.94
C GLU A 29 14.96 7.86 -0.60
N LYS A 30 14.49 6.60 -0.50
CA LYS A 30 13.91 6.08 0.74
C LYS A 30 14.15 4.59 0.90
N ILE A 31 14.12 4.13 2.14
CA ILE A 31 14.08 2.71 2.48
C ILE A 31 12.71 2.41 3.08
N GLU A 32 12.10 1.32 2.64
CA GLU A 32 10.83 0.83 3.18
C GLU A 32 11.05 -0.54 3.79
N ILE A 33 10.62 -0.75 5.04
CA ILE A 33 10.55 -2.08 5.65
C ILE A 33 9.31 -2.79 5.08
N THR A 34 9.52 -3.91 4.38
CA THR A 34 8.46 -4.57 3.59
C THR A 34 7.63 -5.58 4.39
N ASN A 35 8.09 -5.95 5.58
CA ASN A 35 7.39 -6.88 6.49
C ASN A 35 7.50 -6.42 7.96
N PRO A 36 6.97 -5.23 8.30
CA PRO A 36 7.15 -4.70 9.64
C PRO A 36 6.33 -5.47 10.68
N LEU A 37 6.64 -5.26 11.96
CA LEU A 37 5.92 -5.85 13.09
C LEU A 37 5.61 -4.85 14.20
N ILE A 38 4.47 -5.03 14.87
CA ILE A 38 4.09 -4.27 16.07
C ILE A 38 4.75 -4.90 17.29
N SER A 39 4.66 -6.24 17.39
CA SER A 39 5.22 -6.97 18.52
C SER A 39 5.88 -8.29 18.10
N LEU A 40 6.91 -8.68 18.85
CA LEU A 40 7.60 -9.96 18.73
C LEU A 40 7.48 -10.70 20.06
N LYS A 41 7.13 -11.98 20.02
CA LYS A 41 7.07 -12.79 21.23
C LYS A 41 8.47 -13.00 21.81
N VAL A 42 8.62 -12.82 23.13
CA VAL A 42 9.90 -13.01 23.83
C VAL A 42 10.45 -14.42 23.56
N GLY A 43 11.72 -14.51 23.18
CA GLY A 43 12.41 -15.74 22.81
C GLY A 43 12.25 -16.16 21.34
N GLU A 44 11.44 -15.45 20.54
CA GLU A 44 11.35 -15.66 19.09
C GLU A 44 12.28 -14.72 18.32
N SER A 45 12.57 -15.13 17.07
CA SER A 45 13.33 -14.36 16.09
C SER A 45 12.48 -14.11 14.85
N TYR A 46 12.70 -12.98 14.20
CA TYR A 46 11.98 -12.54 13.00
C TYR A 46 12.95 -11.86 12.04
N ASN A 47 12.89 -12.18 10.75
CA ASN A 47 13.78 -11.57 9.77
C ASN A 47 13.10 -10.35 9.11
N LEU A 48 13.62 -9.14 9.37
CA LEU A 48 13.16 -7.92 8.73
C LEU A 48 13.73 -7.82 7.30
N MET A 49 12.86 -7.48 6.37
CA MET A 49 13.14 -7.24 4.97
C MET A 49 12.93 -5.76 4.67
N TYR A 50 13.71 -5.25 3.72
CA TYR A 50 13.62 -3.86 3.28
C TYR A 50 13.72 -3.77 1.76
N ARG A 51 13.30 -2.63 1.23
CA ARG A 51 13.50 -2.24 -0.17
C ARG A 51 14.00 -0.80 -0.21
N TYR A 52 15.07 -0.57 -0.97
CA TYR A 52 15.56 0.77 -1.26
C TYR A 52 14.97 1.26 -2.59
N LEU A 53 14.49 2.50 -2.61
CA LEU A 53 14.05 3.21 -3.82
C LEU A 53 14.99 4.38 -4.09
N ASN A 54 15.49 4.46 -5.32
CA ASN A 54 16.37 5.54 -5.75
C ASN A 54 15.61 6.86 -5.95
N ASN A 55 16.33 7.86 -6.45
CA ASN A 55 15.79 9.20 -6.69
C ASN A 55 14.79 9.29 -7.85
N VAL A 56 14.45 8.18 -8.52
CA VAL A 56 13.38 8.08 -9.52
C VAL A 56 12.35 7.02 -9.14
N ALA A 57 12.27 6.68 -7.84
CA ALA A 57 11.37 5.67 -7.27
C ALA A 57 11.56 4.24 -7.80
N GLU A 58 12.70 3.94 -8.44
CA GLU A 58 13.00 2.60 -8.91
C GLU A 58 13.73 1.78 -7.82
N PRO A 59 13.41 0.49 -7.68
CA PRO A 59 14.08 -0.37 -6.72
C PRO A 59 15.53 -0.64 -7.12
N GLU A 60 16.45 -0.44 -6.18
CA GLU A 60 17.87 -0.71 -6.35
C GLU A 60 18.40 -1.49 -5.13
N THR A 61 19.41 -2.34 -5.33
CA THR A 61 20.09 -3.03 -4.23
C THR A 61 21.13 -2.12 -3.61
N LYS A 62 20.95 -1.82 -2.31
CA LYS A 62 21.90 -1.06 -1.49
C LYS A 62 22.16 -1.82 -0.20
N GLU A 63 23.41 -1.78 0.27
CA GLU A 63 23.77 -2.34 1.57
C GLU A 63 23.29 -1.40 2.69
N VAL A 64 22.74 -2.01 3.73
CA VAL A 64 22.19 -1.30 4.90
C VAL A 64 22.72 -1.94 6.17
N ARG A 65 22.76 -1.14 7.22
CA ARG A 65 23.11 -1.55 8.57
C ARG A 65 21.92 -1.33 9.49
N TRP A 66 21.68 -2.32 10.35
CA TRP A 66 20.61 -2.27 11.34
C TRP A 66 21.17 -1.84 12.70
N GLU A 67 20.43 -1.02 13.43
CA GLU A 67 20.73 -0.65 14.81
C GLU A 67 19.49 -0.78 15.70
N THR A 68 19.68 -1.03 16.99
CA THR A 68 18.65 -1.02 18.02
C THR A 68 19.01 -0.02 19.09
N ASN A 69 18.05 0.77 19.57
CA ASN A 69 18.28 1.68 20.69
C ASN A 69 18.32 0.97 22.06
N ASN A 70 17.89 -0.31 22.13
CA ASN A 70 17.79 -1.06 23.37
C ASN A 70 18.06 -2.56 23.16
N ALA A 71 19.35 -2.89 23.04
CA ALA A 71 19.84 -4.26 22.87
C ALA A 71 19.56 -5.20 24.07
N SER A 72 19.14 -4.69 25.23
CA SER A 72 18.72 -5.53 26.36
C SER A 72 17.32 -6.12 26.19
N VAL A 73 16.50 -5.52 25.32
CA VAL A 73 15.11 -5.93 25.03
C VAL A 73 15.04 -6.64 23.67
N LEU A 74 15.59 -6.02 22.62
CA LEU A 74 15.56 -6.52 21.25
C LEU A 74 16.92 -6.32 20.58
N THR A 75 17.44 -7.37 19.97
CA THR A 75 18.70 -7.34 19.20
C THR A 75 18.42 -7.61 17.74
N ILE A 76 19.15 -6.95 16.84
CA ILE A 76 19.11 -7.21 15.40
C ILE A 76 20.54 -7.45 14.88
N ASN A 77 20.71 -8.42 13.99
CA ASN A 77 22.01 -8.73 13.39
C ASN A 77 22.18 -8.05 12.01
N GLU A 78 23.36 -8.22 11.42
CA GLU A 78 23.73 -7.65 10.11
C GLU A 78 22.84 -8.13 8.95
N HIS A 79 22.17 -9.27 9.10
CA HIS A 79 21.27 -9.85 8.08
C HIS A 79 19.80 -9.45 8.28
N GLY A 80 19.48 -8.58 9.26
CA GLY A 80 18.10 -8.17 9.56
C GLY A 80 17.34 -9.10 10.50
N GLU A 81 18.01 -10.09 11.11
CA GLU A 81 17.37 -11.01 12.07
C GLU A 81 17.20 -10.33 13.43
N LEU A 82 15.96 -9.95 13.73
CA LEU A 82 15.50 -9.39 14.99
C LEU A 82 15.20 -10.51 15.99
N THR A 83 15.64 -10.39 17.24
CA THR A 83 15.41 -11.37 18.31
C THR A 83 14.95 -10.66 19.58
N ALA A 84 13.85 -11.13 20.18
CA ALA A 84 13.30 -10.61 21.44
C ALA A 84 13.93 -11.32 22.64
N LEU A 85 14.61 -10.56 23.50
CA LEU A 85 15.33 -11.09 24.67
C LEU A 85 14.54 -10.94 25.98
N ASP A 86 13.89 -9.80 26.17
CA ASP A 86 13.11 -9.50 27.38
C ASP A 86 11.93 -8.59 27.04
N TYR A 87 10.96 -8.47 27.94
CA TYR A 87 9.79 -7.62 27.77
C TYR A 87 10.19 -6.14 27.70
N GLY A 88 9.58 -5.41 26.77
CA GLY A 88 9.82 -3.98 26.63
C GLY A 88 9.62 -3.50 25.20
N GLN A 89 10.12 -2.31 24.92
CA GLN A 89 10.06 -1.68 23.61
C GLN A 89 11.46 -1.26 23.17
N ALA A 90 11.76 -1.42 21.89
CA ALA A 90 12.96 -0.91 21.27
C ALA A 90 12.64 -0.33 19.88
N GLU A 91 13.43 0.64 19.48
CA GLU A 91 13.40 1.21 18.14
C GLU A 91 14.55 0.62 17.33
N ILE A 92 14.21 0.13 16.14
CA ILE A 92 15.11 -0.47 15.17
C ILE A 92 15.27 0.50 14.00
N SER A 93 16.51 0.88 13.71
CA SER A 93 16.84 1.85 12.65
C SER A 93 17.53 1.18 11.48
N VAL A 94 17.17 1.57 10.25
CA VAL A 94 17.84 1.17 9.01
C VAL A 94 18.72 2.30 8.52
N ILE A 95 20.03 2.03 8.42
CA ILE A 95 21.05 3.01 8.08
C ILE A 95 21.66 2.63 6.75
N LEU A 96 21.63 3.54 5.77
CA LEU A 96 22.29 3.34 4.50
C LEU A 96 23.82 3.43 4.69
N GLU A 97 24.57 2.40 4.29
CA GLU A 97 26.01 2.35 4.58
C GLU A 97 26.82 3.41 3.82
N GLU A 98 26.39 3.77 2.61
CA GLU A 98 27.11 4.67 1.72
C GLU A 98 27.34 6.07 2.32
N ASN A 99 26.34 6.60 3.03
CA ASN A 99 26.35 7.95 3.59
C ASN A 99 26.09 7.98 5.12
N ASN A 100 25.94 6.80 5.75
CA ASN A 100 25.58 6.64 7.16
C ASN A 100 24.31 7.43 7.56
N GLN A 101 23.36 7.54 6.62
CA GLN A 101 22.08 8.19 6.83
C GLN A 101 21.06 7.20 7.39
N VAL A 102 20.36 7.58 8.46
CA VAL A 102 19.17 6.85 8.93
C VAL A 102 18.06 7.12 7.93
N MET A 103 17.56 6.07 7.28
CA MET A 103 16.56 6.18 6.22
C MET A 103 15.16 5.85 6.72
N GLU A 104 15.04 4.93 7.68
CA GLU A 104 13.77 4.42 8.19
C GLU A 104 13.96 3.89 9.63
N GLY A 105 12.89 3.90 10.43
CA GLY A 105 12.90 3.37 11.79
C GLY A 105 11.57 2.75 12.17
N ILE A 106 11.60 1.59 12.84
CA ILE A 106 10.41 0.91 13.34
C ILE A 106 10.51 0.68 14.85
N THR A 107 9.42 0.94 15.55
CA THR A 107 9.32 0.62 16.97
C THR A 107 8.63 -0.73 17.16
N VAL A 108 9.29 -1.64 17.89
CA VAL A 108 8.81 -3.00 18.13
C VAL A 108 8.66 -3.25 19.64
N VAL A 109 7.58 -3.92 20.02
CA VAL A 109 7.32 -4.34 21.40
C VAL A 109 7.63 -5.82 21.59
N ALA A 110 8.55 -6.16 22.47
CA ALA A 110 8.76 -7.53 22.93
C ALA A 110 7.66 -7.92 23.95
N SER A 111 6.83 -8.91 23.61
CA SER A 111 5.61 -9.26 24.37
C SER A 111 5.33 -10.77 24.40
N ASP A 112 4.12 -11.18 24.81
CA ASP A 112 3.68 -12.58 24.78
C ASP A 112 3.26 -13.08 23.39
N GLN A 113 3.05 -12.18 22.42
CA GLN A 113 2.54 -12.52 21.10
C GLN A 113 3.33 -11.80 20.01
N THR A 114 3.47 -12.47 18.86
CA THR A 114 4.01 -11.87 17.65
C THR A 114 2.85 -11.30 16.84
N VAL A 115 2.85 -9.98 16.63
CA VAL A 115 1.84 -9.25 15.86
C VAL A 115 2.57 -8.52 14.75
N LEU A 116 2.34 -8.94 13.51
CA LEU A 116 2.88 -8.25 12.34
C LEU A 116 2.16 -6.91 12.15
N LEU A 117 2.93 -5.90 11.78
CA LEU A 117 2.43 -4.60 11.38
C LEU A 117 2.21 -4.78 9.90
N VAL A 118 0.95 -4.82 9.50
CA VAL A 118 0.65 -4.72 8.08
C VAL A 118 0.85 -3.25 7.70
N SER A 119 2.10 -2.88 7.43
CA SER A 119 2.43 -1.57 6.86
C SER A 119 1.68 -1.41 5.54
N GLY A 120 1.02 -0.27 5.39
CA GLY A 120 0.09 0.00 4.30
C GLY A 120 -1.36 -0.39 4.61
N GLY A 121 -1.69 -0.73 5.86
CA GLY A 121 -3.09 -0.85 6.25
C GLY A 121 -3.85 0.46 5.98
N LYS A 122 -4.82 0.44 5.08
CA LYS A 122 -5.66 1.60 4.78
C LYS A 122 -6.95 1.54 5.59
N PHE A 123 -7.60 2.67 5.83
CA PHE A 123 -8.86 2.72 6.54
C PHE A 123 -9.90 3.55 5.80
N GLY A 124 -11.14 3.47 6.24
CA GLY A 124 -12.18 4.36 5.74
C GLY A 124 -13.49 4.19 6.48
N THR A 125 -14.41 5.08 6.16
CA THR A 125 -15.78 5.03 6.68
C THR A 125 -16.75 4.81 5.52
N ILE A 126 -17.51 3.73 5.62
CA ILE A 126 -18.62 3.42 4.73
C ILE A 126 -19.77 4.38 5.06
N ALA A 127 -20.31 5.04 4.04
CA ALA A 127 -21.48 5.89 4.15
C ALA A 127 -22.48 5.61 3.02
N SER A 128 -23.76 5.55 3.39
CA SER A 128 -24.86 5.48 2.43
C SER A 128 -24.93 6.74 1.57
N THR A 129 -25.21 6.53 0.29
CA THR A 129 -25.58 7.59 -0.67
C THR A 129 -27.03 7.44 -1.13
N SER A 130 -27.80 6.59 -0.46
CA SER A 130 -29.18 6.24 -0.79
C SER A 130 -30.08 6.38 0.44
N SER A 131 -31.35 6.01 0.31
CA SER A 131 -32.29 5.97 1.45
C SER A 131 -32.13 4.73 2.33
N TYR A 132 -31.33 3.75 1.89
CA TYR A 132 -31.08 2.54 2.66
C TYR A 132 -29.98 2.78 3.69
N GLU A 133 -30.13 2.20 4.88
CA GLU A 133 -29.10 2.29 5.91
C GLU A 133 -27.84 1.53 5.46
N LEU A 134 -26.71 2.22 5.51
CA LEU A 134 -25.38 1.68 5.28
C LEU A 134 -24.38 2.60 5.98
N LYS A 135 -23.67 2.08 6.98
CA LYS A 135 -22.62 2.78 7.72
C LYS A 135 -21.65 1.78 8.34
N GLY A 136 -20.45 2.22 8.66
CA GLY A 136 -19.47 1.44 9.43
C GLY A 136 -18.06 1.83 9.05
N ASP A 137 -17.11 1.56 9.92
CA ASP A 137 -15.69 1.75 9.62
C ASP A 137 -15.08 0.45 9.09
N PHE A 138 -14.03 0.58 8.31
CA PHE A 138 -13.26 -0.54 7.81
C PHE A 138 -11.77 -0.26 7.82
N GLU A 139 -11.00 -1.33 7.92
CA GLU A 139 -9.56 -1.37 7.75
C GLU A 139 -9.26 -2.38 6.62
N MET A 140 -8.25 -2.09 5.81
CA MET A 140 -7.82 -2.92 4.70
C MET A 140 -6.33 -3.19 4.85
N SER A 141 -5.91 -4.44 4.71
CA SER A 141 -4.54 -4.86 4.93
C SER A 141 -4.08 -5.81 3.82
N ASN A 142 -2.80 -5.81 3.47
CA ASN A 142 -2.27 -6.75 2.49
C ASN A 142 -2.17 -8.17 3.10
N ILE A 143 -2.55 -9.19 2.32
CA ILE A 143 -2.36 -10.62 2.61
C ILE A 143 -1.59 -11.29 1.46
N ASP A 144 -1.19 -12.54 1.63
CA ASP A 144 -0.51 -13.30 0.56
C ASP A 144 -1.40 -13.38 -0.71
N GLY A 145 -0.98 -12.68 -1.77
CA GLY A 145 -1.71 -12.61 -3.05
C GLY A 145 -3.00 -11.78 -3.04
N GLY A 146 -3.17 -10.83 -2.10
CA GLY A 146 -4.33 -9.95 -2.11
C GLY A 146 -4.49 -9.03 -0.91
N VAL A 147 -5.74 -8.76 -0.53
CA VAL A 147 -6.09 -7.91 0.62
C VAL A 147 -7.15 -8.56 1.53
N GLU A 148 -7.05 -8.30 2.82
CA GLU A 148 -8.11 -8.50 3.79
C GLU A 148 -8.79 -7.16 4.08
N ILE A 149 -10.12 -7.14 4.12
CA ILE A 149 -10.94 -5.99 4.48
C ILE A 149 -11.67 -6.35 5.76
N SER A 150 -11.27 -5.74 6.88
CA SER A 150 -11.89 -5.91 8.19
C SER A 150 -12.94 -4.83 8.41
N ILE A 151 -14.18 -5.23 8.71
CA ILE A 151 -15.29 -4.33 8.98
C ILE A 151 -15.50 -4.26 10.50
N ALA A 152 -15.59 -3.04 11.04
CA ALA A 152 -15.74 -2.80 12.47
C ALA A 152 -17.13 -3.18 13.01
N ASP A 153 -17.26 -3.22 14.34
CA ASP A 153 -18.51 -3.58 15.04
C ASP A 153 -19.65 -2.57 14.86
N ASN A 154 -19.31 -1.33 14.50
CA ASN A 154 -20.26 -0.26 14.22
C ASN A 154 -20.97 -0.38 12.86
N TYR A 155 -20.67 -1.43 12.09
CA TYR A 155 -21.26 -1.66 10.78
C TYR A 155 -22.75 -2.02 10.85
N VAL A 156 -23.54 -1.36 10.01
CA VAL A 156 -24.98 -1.60 9.82
C VAL A 156 -25.31 -1.45 8.35
N ALA A 157 -26.01 -2.44 7.79
CA ALA A 157 -26.55 -2.40 6.43
C ALA A 157 -28.01 -2.88 6.40
N SER A 158 -28.79 -2.31 5.47
CA SER A 158 -30.20 -2.65 5.29
C SER A 158 -30.38 -4.03 4.62
N GLU A 159 -31.10 -4.93 5.30
CA GLU A 159 -31.55 -6.22 4.75
C GLU A 159 -32.70 -6.10 3.73
N ALA A 160 -33.28 -4.90 3.55
CA ALA A 160 -34.39 -4.68 2.62
C ALA A 160 -34.00 -4.75 1.14
N LEU A 161 -32.70 -4.91 0.83
CA LEU A 161 -32.18 -4.97 -0.52
C LEU A 161 -32.10 -6.43 -1.00
N PRO A 162 -32.67 -6.79 -2.17
CA PRO A 162 -32.72 -8.16 -2.65
C PRO A 162 -31.39 -8.71 -3.19
N GLY A 163 -30.28 -7.97 -3.04
CA GLY A 163 -28.97 -8.35 -3.56
C GLY A 163 -27.96 -7.23 -3.39
N LEU A 164 -27.51 -7.01 -2.16
CA LEU A 164 -26.43 -6.07 -1.82
C LEU A 164 -25.08 -6.74 -2.06
N TYR A 165 -24.21 -6.09 -2.83
CA TYR A 165 -22.89 -6.60 -3.22
C TYR A 165 -21.80 -5.56 -2.93
N VAL A 166 -20.60 -6.06 -2.62
CA VAL A 166 -19.41 -5.26 -2.32
C VAL A 166 -18.42 -5.35 -3.47
N TYR A 167 -17.76 -4.23 -3.78
CA TYR A 167 -16.78 -4.10 -4.86
C TYR A 167 -15.59 -3.24 -4.42
N LEU A 168 -14.42 -3.49 -4.97
CA LEU A 168 -13.30 -2.55 -4.98
C LEU A 168 -13.26 -1.78 -6.30
N SER A 169 -13.14 -0.46 -6.27
CA SER A 169 -13.22 0.38 -7.47
C SER A 169 -12.34 1.62 -7.38
N ASN A 170 -11.91 2.11 -8.54
CA ASN A 170 -11.28 3.44 -8.69
C ASN A 170 -12.28 4.52 -9.12
N ASN A 171 -13.57 4.18 -9.17
CA ASN A 171 -14.64 5.13 -9.46
C ASN A 171 -15.71 5.04 -8.36
N PRO A 172 -16.03 6.14 -7.66
CA PRO A 172 -16.98 6.09 -6.54
C PRO A 172 -18.43 5.86 -7.00
N THR A 173 -18.76 5.94 -8.29
CA THR A 173 -20.14 6.01 -8.80
C THR A 173 -20.59 4.82 -9.62
N THR A 174 -19.67 3.95 -10.05
CA THR A 174 -19.98 2.83 -10.94
C THR A 174 -19.09 1.63 -10.64
N VAL A 175 -19.58 0.44 -10.99
CA VAL A 175 -18.86 -0.84 -10.91
C VAL A 175 -18.11 -1.18 -12.19
N SER A 176 -18.05 -0.27 -13.17
CA SER A 176 -17.27 -0.49 -14.39
C SER A 176 -15.77 -0.53 -14.07
N GLY A 177 -15.13 -1.67 -14.35
CA GLY A 177 -13.72 -1.90 -14.00
C GLY A 177 -13.47 -2.18 -12.51
N ALA A 178 -14.54 -2.36 -11.73
CA ALA A 178 -14.46 -2.73 -10.33
C ALA A 178 -14.22 -4.24 -10.16
N LEU A 179 -13.50 -4.61 -9.11
CA LEU A 179 -13.35 -5.99 -8.67
C LEU A 179 -14.54 -6.37 -7.77
N GLU A 180 -15.32 -7.36 -8.17
CA GLU A 180 -16.43 -7.88 -7.34
C GLU A 180 -15.87 -8.72 -6.19
N ILE A 181 -16.21 -8.35 -4.95
CA ILE A 181 -15.87 -9.12 -3.76
C ILE A 181 -16.92 -10.21 -3.53
N GLY A 182 -18.19 -9.83 -3.54
CA GLY A 182 -19.30 -10.77 -3.38
C GLY A 182 -20.55 -10.18 -2.74
N GLU A 183 -21.52 -11.05 -2.49
CA GLU A 183 -22.78 -10.72 -1.81
C GLU A 183 -22.55 -10.45 -0.32
N VAL A 184 -23.22 -9.42 0.21
CA VAL A 184 -23.23 -9.12 1.64
C VAL A 184 -24.08 -10.17 2.38
N LYS A 185 -23.45 -10.89 3.32
CA LYS A 185 -24.12 -11.90 4.16
C LYS A 185 -24.25 -11.49 5.63
N VAL A 186 -23.47 -10.50 6.05
CA VAL A 186 -23.48 -9.96 7.41
C VAL A 186 -23.99 -8.53 7.31
N PHE A 187 -25.09 -8.22 8.00
CA PHE A 187 -25.75 -6.92 7.95
C PHE A 187 -25.56 -6.09 9.21
N LEU A 188 -24.94 -6.67 10.24
CA LEU A 188 -24.67 -6.02 11.51
C LEU A 188 -23.38 -6.56 12.13
N GLY A 189 -22.51 -5.67 12.59
CA GLY A 189 -21.32 -6.00 13.36
C GLY A 189 -20.13 -6.48 12.54
N THR A 190 -19.10 -6.90 13.27
CA THR A 190 -17.77 -7.23 12.74
C THR A 190 -17.79 -8.42 11.79
N HIS A 191 -17.06 -8.30 10.68
CA HIS A 191 -16.80 -9.37 9.73
C HIS A 191 -15.63 -8.99 8.82
N SER A 192 -15.17 -9.88 7.96
CA SER A 192 -14.10 -9.59 7.01
C SER A 192 -14.32 -10.19 5.63
N TYR A 193 -13.61 -9.65 4.65
CA TYR A 193 -13.51 -10.16 3.29
C TYR A 193 -12.05 -10.41 2.93
N ASN A 194 -11.73 -11.63 2.49
CA ASN A 194 -10.41 -11.95 1.96
C ASN A 194 -10.50 -12.03 0.44
N VAL A 195 -9.77 -11.15 -0.24
CA VAL A 195 -9.85 -10.95 -1.69
C VAL A 195 -8.48 -11.20 -2.27
N THR A 196 -8.37 -12.20 -3.15
CA THR A 196 -7.12 -12.53 -3.83
C THR A 196 -7.24 -12.30 -5.32
N ALA A 197 -6.30 -11.56 -5.90
CA ALA A 197 -6.18 -11.33 -7.34
C ALA A 197 -4.73 -10.97 -7.69
N ASP A 198 -4.36 -11.15 -8.96
CA ASP A 198 -3.00 -10.83 -9.44
C ASP A 198 -2.69 -9.35 -9.18
N ASP A 199 -1.51 -9.09 -8.60
CA ASP A 199 -1.00 -7.75 -8.26
C ASP A 199 -1.94 -6.89 -7.37
N LEU A 200 -2.89 -7.51 -6.67
CA LEU A 200 -3.82 -6.81 -5.78
C LEU A 200 -3.13 -6.43 -4.47
N THR A 201 -3.12 -5.13 -4.18
CA THR A 201 -2.67 -4.54 -2.93
C THR A 201 -3.68 -3.52 -2.43
N VAL A 202 -3.50 -3.06 -1.19
CA VAL A 202 -4.24 -1.95 -0.58
C VAL A 202 -4.23 -0.67 -1.42
N ASP A 203 -3.24 -0.47 -2.29
CA ASP A 203 -3.11 0.72 -3.16
C ASP A 203 -3.77 0.55 -4.54
N THR A 204 -4.23 -0.65 -4.90
CA THR A 204 -4.80 -0.92 -6.23
C THR A 204 -6.12 -0.17 -6.47
N TYR A 205 -6.92 0.03 -5.41
CA TYR A 205 -8.24 0.62 -5.47
C TYR A 205 -8.44 1.75 -4.46
N ALA A 206 -9.19 2.78 -4.84
CA ALA A 206 -9.47 3.95 -4.00
C ALA A 206 -10.80 3.88 -3.22
N TYR A 207 -11.72 2.98 -3.57
CA TYR A 207 -13.06 2.91 -2.96
C TYR A 207 -13.54 1.49 -2.69
N LEU A 208 -14.22 1.33 -1.56
CA LEU A 208 -15.08 0.18 -1.24
C LEU A 208 -16.53 0.54 -1.57
N LEU A 209 -17.12 -0.06 -2.61
CA LEU A 209 -18.47 0.24 -3.09
C LEU A 209 -19.50 -0.77 -2.66
N TYR A 210 -20.72 -0.29 -2.41
CA TYR A 210 -21.90 -1.09 -2.16
C TYR A 210 -22.96 -0.83 -3.22
N PHE A 211 -23.41 -1.88 -3.91
CA PHE A 211 -24.40 -1.82 -4.99
C PHE A 211 -25.52 -2.83 -4.79
N CYS A 212 -26.73 -2.43 -5.17
CA CYS A 212 -27.82 -3.38 -5.37
C CYS A 212 -27.70 -3.96 -6.78
N LYS A 213 -27.10 -5.14 -6.89
CA LYS A 213 -26.73 -5.78 -8.16
C LYS A 213 -27.92 -6.05 -9.10
N PRO A 214 -29.08 -6.56 -8.64
CA PRO A 214 -30.23 -6.81 -9.51
C PRO A 214 -30.76 -5.56 -10.22
N PHE A 215 -30.57 -4.38 -9.62
CA PHE A 215 -31.06 -3.11 -10.16
C PHE A 215 -29.94 -2.18 -10.66
N ASN A 216 -28.67 -2.58 -10.48
CA ASN A 216 -27.49 -1.78 -10.80
C ASN A 216 -27.53 -0.36 -10.18
N VAL A 217 -27.89 -0.28 -8.90
CA VAL A 217 -28.02 1.00 -8.17
C VAL A 217 -26.97 1.10 -7.07
N LYS A 218 -26.26 2.23 -7.00
CA LYS A 218 -25.33 2.53 -5.89
C LYS A 218 -26.10 2.70 -4.59
N VAL A 219 -25.68 1.99 -3.55
CA VAL A 219 -26.21 2.10 -2.19
C VAL A 219 -25.36 3.04 -1.35
N GLY A 220 -24.04 2.89 -1.45
CA GLY A 220 -23.07 3.75 -0.77
C GLY A 220 -21.63 3.33 -1.06
N HIS A 221 -20.70 3.89 -0.30
CA HIS A 221 -19.27 3.61 -0.45
C HIS A 221 -18.48 4.10 0.77
N GLY A 222 -17.24 3.63 0.90
CA GLY A 222 -16.20 4.28 1.68
C GLY A 222 -14.98 4.60 0.81
N GLU A 223 -14.35 5.74 1.05
CA GLU A 223 -13.04 6.08 0.48
C GLU A 223 -11.95 5.39 1.28
N ILE A 224 -10.93 4.89 0.58
CA ILE A 224 -9.81 4.16 1.18
C ILE A 224 -8.66 5.15 1.39
N LEU A 225 -8.32 5.41 2.66
CA LEU A 225 -7.40 6.44 3.13
C LEU A 225 -6.15 5.82 3.78
N ASP A 226 -5.06 6.58 3.78
CA ASP A 226 -3.78 6.24 4.43
C ASP A 226 -3.79 6.49 5.95
#